data_AF-A0A0N0D3S5-F1
#
_entry.id   AF-A0A0N0D3S5-F1
#
_cell.length_a   1.000
_cell.length_b   1.000
_cell.length_c   1.000
_cell.angle_alpha   90.00
_cell.angle_beta   90.00
_cell.angle_gamma   90.00
#
_symmetry.space_group_name_H-M   'P 1'
#
loop_
_entity.id
_entity.type
_entity.pdbx_description
1 polymer ?
#
loop_
_entity_poly.entity_id
_entity_poly.type
_entity_poly.pdbx_seq_one_letter_code
_entity_poly.pdbx_strand_id
1 'polypeptide(L)'
;MDRKMDRIIFYLFIFLMNANILFASSPTRIEYPSSPAYIGSGARALGMGGAFIGVADDATAAEWNPSGLVDLDRSEISIVGMFVHRIEDNTLNVSPESNGPQTISTFCSNYLSIASPFLIGETKMVFSLNYQKRYDFNKKWNFILHRANQNHQIDYQSEGSLSALGFAYSVKIAEQLSFGMTFNVWDNDISPNKWKQKLLKFGSGIDDFGNRFVDEINKTDTYIFKGYSFNIGLMWKNINNSGYSFGFVLKAPFKGQLDRHT
;
A
#
# COMPACT_ATOMS: atom_id res chain seq x y z
N MET A 1 -53.88 4.68 50.90
CA MET A 1 -52.95 5.16 49.86
C MET A 1 -53.26 4.36 48.61
N ASP A 2 -53.67 5.05 47.54
CA ASP A 2 -54.33 4.43 46.38
C ASP A 2 -53.37 3.57 45.54
N ARG A 3 -53.79 2.34 45.19
CA ARG A 3 -53.07 1.42 44.28
C ARG A 3 -52.67 2.05 42.92
N LYS A 4 -53.34 3.13 42.51
CA LYS A 4 -52.97 3.92 41.32
C LYS A 4 -51.71 4.75 41.54
N MET A 5 -51.52 5.30 42.74
CA MET A 5 -50.38 6.15 43.09
C MET A 5 -49.10 5.33 43.23
N ASP A 6 -49.18 4.12 43.80
CA ASP A 6 -48.04 3.19 43.89
C ASP A 6 -47.56 2.72 42.51
N ARG A 7 -48.50 2.51 41.57
CA ARG A 7 -48.15 2.19 40.18
C ARG A 7 -47.45 3.34 39.46
N ILE A 8 -47.91 4.57 39.67
CA ILE A 8 -47.27 5.76 39.08
C ILE A 8 -45.86 5.92 39.63
N ILE A 9 -45.66 5.79 40.94
CA ILE A 9 -44.33 5.87 41.57
C ILE A 9 -43.41 4.77 41.03
N PHE A 10 -43.91 3.54 40.87
CA PHE A 10 -43.16 2.44 40.29
C PHE A 10 -42.75 2.68 38.83
N TYR A 11 -43.65 3.19 37.99
CA TYR A 11 -43.33 3.58 36.61
C TYR A 11 -42.37 4.76 36.55
N LEU A 12 -42.49 5.74 37.45
CA LEU A 12 -41.55 6.87 37.56
C LEU A 12 -40.15 6.40 37.97
N PHE A 13 -40.07 5.42 38.88
CA PHE A 13 -38.81 4.83 39.33
C PHE A 13 -38.13 4.03 38.21
N ILE A 14 -38.89 3.26 37.43
CA ILE A 14 -38.38 2.56 36.23
C ILE A 14 -37.93 3.56 35.15
N PHE A 15 -38.68 4.65 34.95
CA PHE A 15 -38.31 5.71 34.01
C PHE A 15 -37.02 6.43 34.44
N LEU A 16 -36.85 6.69 35.75
CA LEU A 16 -35.64 7.31 36.32
C LEU A 16 -34.43 6.37 36.29
N MET A 17 -34.60 5.04 36.45
CA MET A 17 -33.48 4.10 36.31
C MET A 17 -33.01 3.92 34.86
N ASN A 18 -33.90 4.11 33.87
CA ASN A 18 -33.56 4.04 32.44
C ASN A 18 -32.92 5.34 31.89
N ALA A 19 -32.81 6.41 32.68
CA ALA A 19 -32.21 7.67 32.26
C ALA A 19 -30.67 7.73 32.42
N ASN A 20 -30.03 6.67 32.93
CA ASN A 20 -28.58 6.55 32.90
C ASN A 20 -28.11 6.12 31.51
N ILE A 21 -28.28 7.00 30.53
CA ILE A 21 -27.54 6.92 29.28
C ILE A 21 -26.09 7.26 29.65
N LEU A 22 -25.28 6.23 29.90
CA LEU A 22 -23.83 6.38 29.87
C LEU A 22 -23.46 6.84 28.46
N PHE A 23 -23.28 8.15 28.30
CA PHE A 23 -22.56 8.70 27.17
C PHE A 23 -21.10 8.28 27.34
N ALA A 24 -20.76 7.09 26.85
CA ALA A 24 -19.37 6.76 26.59
C ALA A 24 -18.91 7.74 25.50
N SER A 25 -18.07 8.71 25.86
CA SER A 25 -17.41 9.53 24.86
C SER A 25 -16.57 8.58 24.01
N SER A 26 -16.97 8.42 22.76
CA SER A 26 -16.19 7.63 21.81
C SER A 26 -14.79 8.28 21.76
N PRO A 27 -13.70 7.55 22.08
CA PRO A 27 -12.38 8.10 21.87
C PRO A 27 -12.31 8.49 20.40
N THR A 28 -11.91 9.74 20.13
CA THR A 28 -11.72 10.22 18.76
C THR A 28 -10.80 9.23 18.07
N ARG A 29 -11.35 8.49 17.11
CA ARG A 29 -10.57 7.57 16.29
C ARG A 29 -9.75 8.44 15.36
N ILE A 30 -8.49 8.60 15.69
CA ILE A 30 -7.51 9.10 14.74
C ILE A 30 -7.26 7.93 13.81
N GLU A 31 -7.74 8.07 12.58
CA GLU A 31 -7.34 7.14 11.54
C GLU A 31 -5.87 7.41 11.23
N TYR A 32 -5.04 6.40 11.43
CA TYR A 32 -3.69 6.39 10.90
C TYR A 32 -3.82 5.82 9.49
N PRO A 33 -3.96 6.64 8.43
CA PRO A 33 -4.14 6.13 7.08
C PRO A 33 -2.98 5.19 6.77
N SER A 34 -3.32 3.92 6.62
CA SER A 34 -2.43 2.84 6.21
C SER A 34 -2.17 2.86 4.71
N SER A 35 -2.42 4.01 4.05
CA SER A 35 -2.24 4.15 2.61
C SER A 35 -0.78 3.82 2.26
N PRO A 36 -0.55 2.74 1.52
CA PRO A 36 0.80 2.39 1.12
C PRO A 36 1.31 3.36 0.06
N ALA A 37 2.61 3.61 0.08
CA ALA A 37 3.26 4.30 -1.04
C ALA A 37 3.50 3.29 -2.16
N TYR A 38 2.96 3.55 -3.35
CA TYR A 38 3.30 2.77 -4.54
C TYR A 38 4.75 3.03 -4.94
N ILE A 39 5.48 1.97 -5.22
CA ILE A 39 6.87 2.01 -5.68
C ILE A 39 6.89 1.48 -7.11
N GLY A 40 7.22 2.35 -8.08
CA GLY A 40 7.48 1.91 -9.46
C GLY A 40 8.78 1.10 -9.55
N SER A 41 8.94 0.29 -10.60
CA SER A 41 10.13 -0.57 -10.77
C SER A 41 11.07 -0.05 -11.86
N GLY A 42 12.37 -0.29 -11.72
CA GLY A 42 13.35 0.06 -12.76
C GLY A 42 13.84 1.50 -12.71
N ALA A 43 15.16 1.69 -12.70
CA ALA A 43 15.76 3.03 -12.61
C ALA A 43 15.40 3.92 -13.81
N ARG A 44 15.39 3.38 -15.03
CA ARG A 44 15.03 4.12 -16.26
C ARG A 44 13.58 4.57 -16.26
N ALA A 45 12.65 3.67 -15.98
CA ALA A 45 11.23 3.98 -15.95
C ALA A 45 10.89 5.02 -14.86
N LEU A 46 11.51 4.91 -13.69
CA LEU A 46 11.39 5.90 -12.61
C LEU A 46 11.99 7.26 -13.00
N GLY A 47 13.14 7.28 -13.67
CA GLY A 47 13.74 8.50 -14.21
C GLY A 47 12.87 9.21 -15.25
N MET A 48 11.97 8.48 -15.91
CA MET A 48 10.95 9.03 -16.82
C MET A 48 9.64 9.42 -16.10
N GLY A 49 9.62 9.45 -14.77
CA GLY A 49 8.40 9.73 -14.00
C GLY A 49 7.30 8.66 -14.16
N GLY A 50 7.69 7.43 -14.55
CA GLY A 50 6.75 6.33 -14.82
C GLY A 50 6.20 6.29 -16.25
N ALA A 51 6.61 7.20 -17.14
CA ALA A 51 6.16 7.25 -18.53
C ALA A 51 6.92 6.24 -19.42
N PHE A 52 6.80 4.93 -19.14
CA PHE A 52 7.62 3.88 -19.79
C PHE A 52 6.86 2.91 -20.71
N ILE A 53 5.52 2.88 -20.67
CA ILE A 53 4.70 1.85 -21.33
C ILE A 53 4.98 1.68 -22.84
N GLY A 54 5.14 2.79 -23.58
CA GLY A 54 5.35 2.78 -25.04
C GLY A 54 6.81 2.63 -25.48
N VAL A 55 7.74 2.63 -24.53
CA VAL A 55 9.19 2.53 -24.76
C VAL A 55 9.84 1.42 -23.93
N ALA A 56 9.03 0.55 -23.34
CA ALA A 56 9.50 -0.58 -22.57
C ALA A 56 10.25 -1.56 -23.49
N ASP A 57 11.55 -1.69 -23.28
CA ASP A 57 12.47 -2.38 -24.19
C ASP A 57 13.61 -3.12 -23.44
N ASP A 58 13.55 -3.20 -22.12
CA ASP A 58 14.53 -3.86 -21.25
C ASP A 58 13.88 -4.94 -20.36
N ALA A 59 14.66 -5.66 -19.54
CA ALA A 59 14.10 -6.73 -18.69
C ALA A 59 13.16 -6.21 -17.57
N THR A 60 13.09 -4.90 -17.34
CA THR A 60 12.06 -4.28 -16.46
C THR A 60 10.71 -4.10 -17.17
N ALA A 61 10.65 -4.28 -18.49
CA ALA A 61 9.41 -4.24 -19.27
C ALA A 61 8.35 -5.21 -18.75
N ALA A 62 8.75 -6.33 -18.13
CA ALA A 62 7.83 -7.29 -17.52
C ALA A 62 6.81 -6.66 -16.54
N GLU A 63 7.18 -5.55 -15.87
CA GLU A 63 6.28 -4.83 -14.96
C GLU A 63 5.50 -3.68 -15.60
N TRP A 64 6.13 -3.00 -16.55
CA TRP A 64 5.53 -1.83 -17.19
C TRP A 64 4.65 -2.22 -18.36
N ASN A 65 5.21 -2.93 -19.33
CA ASN A 65 4.52 -3.46 -20.50
C ASN A 65 5.19 -4.76 -20.95
N PRO A 66 4.66 -5.95 -20.59
CA PRO A 66 5.33 -7.22 -20.88
C PRO A 66 5.51 -7.50 -22.37
N SER A 67 4.75 -6.85 -23.27
CA SER A 67 4.96 -7.00 -24.72
C SER A 67 6.28 -6.39 -25.20
N GLY A 68 6.87 -5.49 -24.42
CA GLY A 68 8.19 -4.89 -24.69
C GLY A 68 9.37 -5.84 -24.45
N LEU A 69 9.18 -6.93 -23.70
CA LEU A 69 10.24 -7.92 -23.48
C LEU A 69 10.76 -8.52 -24.79
N VAL A 70 9.92 -8.58 -25.84
CA VAL A 70 10.31 -9.14 -27.14
C VAL A 70 11.45 -8.38 -27.84
N ASP A 71 11.74 -7.17 -27.40
CA ASP A 71 12.86 -6.38 -27.90
C ASP A 71 14.22 -6.86 -27.38
N LEU A 72 14.23 -7.71 -26.35
CA LEU A 72 15.46 -8.31 -25.84
C LEU A 72 16.06 -9.28 -26.85
N ASP A 73 17.25 -8.95 -27.36
CA ASP A 73 17.97 -9.82 -28.32
C ASP A 73 18.79 -10.91 -27.66
N ARG A 74 19.06 -10.77 -26.36
CA ARG A 74 19.82 -11.73 -25.55
C ARG A 74 19.23 -11.82 -24.15
N SER A 75 19.60 -12.88 -23.43
CA SER A 75 19.23 -12.98 -22.02
C SER A 75 19.79 -11.80 -21.24
N GLU A 76 18.99 -11.25 -20.34
CA GLU A 76 19.32 -10.08 -19.54
C GLU A 76 18.98 -10.34 -18.06
N ILE A 77 19.83 -9.82 -17.18
CA ILE A 77 19.60 -9.79 -15.74
C ILE A 77 19.55 -8.33 -15.31
N SER A 78 18.51 -7.92 -14.59
CA SER A 78 18.40 -6.57 -14.02
C SER A 78 18.37 -6.62 -12.51
N ILE A 79 19.13 -5.75 -11.86
CA ILE A 79 19.14 -5.56 -10.40
C ILE A 79 19.02 -4.07 -10.13
N VAL A 80 18.04 -3.67 -9.31
CA VAL A 80 17.76 -2.26 -9.03
C VAL A 80 17.66 -2.05 -7.52
N GLY A 81 18.53 -1.19 -7.00
CA GLY A 81 18.44 -0.63 -5.66
C GLY A 81 17.71 0.71 -5.68
N MET A 82 17.04 1.05 -4.59
CA MET A 82 16.30 2.31 -4.45
C MET A 82 16.53 2.92 -3.08
N PHE A 83 16.86 4.20 -3.08
CA PHE A 83 16.84 5.06 -1.89
C PHE A 83 15.60 5.96 -1.96
N VAL A 84 14.78 5.95 -0.92
CA VAL A 84 13.59 6.80 -0.80
C VAL A 84 13.76 7.72 0.38
N HIS A 85 13.62 9.03 0.16
CA HIS A 85 13.46 10.03 1.20
C HIS A 85 12.05 10.61 1.08
N ARG A 86 11.23 10.43 2.12
CA ARG A 86 9.82 10.86 2.13
C ARG A 86 9.57 11.81 3.29
N ILE A 87 8.86 12.89 2.99
CA ILE A 87 8.39 13.89 3.95
C ILE A 87 6.86 13.92 3.82
N GLU A 88 6.16 13.70 4.93
CA GLU A 88 4.70 13.79 5.03
C GLU A 88 4.33 14.99 5.90
N ASP A 89 3.70 16.00 5.30
CA ASP A 89 3.20 17.15 6.05
C ASP A 89 1.78 16.86 6.55
N ASN A 90 1.66 16.59 7.84
CA ASN A 90 0.40 16.20 8.45
C ASN A 90 -0.35 17.42 8.96
N THR A 91 -1.64 17.51 8.62
CA THR A 91 -2.56 18.54 9.11
C THR A 91 -3.62 17.91 10.01
N LEU A 92 -3.66 18.37 11.27
CA LEU A 92 -4.51 17.88 12.33
C LEU A 92 -5.49 18.97 12.72
N ASN A 93 -6.74 18.88 12.24
CA ASN A 93 -7.77 19.88 12.51
C ASN A 93 -8.05 20.09 14.02
N VAL A 94 -7.86 19.04 14.82
CA VAL A 94 -8.11 19.05 16.26
C VAL A 94 -6.94 19.61 17.08
N SER A 95 -5.74 19.65 16.51
CA SER A 95 -4.51 20.08 17.20
C SER A 95 -3.54 20.72 16.18
N PRO A 96 -3.89 21.86 15.56
CA PRO A 96 -3.10 22.48 14.49
C PRO A 96 -1.65 22.82 14.90
N GLU A 97 -1.39 23.03 16.18
CA GLU A 97 -0.07 23.25 16.78
C GLU A 97 0.87 22.06 16.62
N SER A 98 0.34 20.88 16.32
CA SER A 98 1.11 19.65 16.08
C SER A 98 1.21 19.28 14.60
N ASN A 99 0.81 20.20 13.72
CA ASN A 99 1.06 20.08 12.29
C ASN A 99 2.56 20.12 12.01
N GLY A 100 2.97 19.46 10.93
CA GLY A 100 4.31 19.58 10.42
C GLY A 100 4.84 18.34 9.73
N PRO A 101 6.08 18.44 9.22
CA PRO A 101 6.70 17.39 8.43
C PRO A 101 7.10 16.20 9.30
N GLN A 102 6.79 15.01 8.80
CA GLN A 102 7.24 13.72 9.31
C GLN A 102 8.12 13.07 8.25
N THR A 103 9.36 12.74 8.62
CA THR A 103 10.38 12.32 7.65
C THR A 103 10.78 10.87 7.85
N ILE A 104 10.91 10.13 6.75
CA ILE A 104 11.46 8.77 6.74
C ILE A 104 12.39 8.59 5.54
N SER A 105 13.50 7.89 5.76
CA SER A 105 14.43 7.49 4.71
C SER A 105 14.61 5.98 4.72
N THR A 106 14.60 5.36 3.54
CA THR A 106 14.73 3.92 3.39
C THR A 106 15.62 3.59 2.19
N PHE A 107 16.39 2.50 2.31
CA PHE A 107 17.08 1.88 1.19
C PHE A 107 16.54 0.47 1.02
N CYS A 108 16.21 0.08 -0.22
CA CYS A 108 15.63 -1.23 -0.49
C CYS A 108 15.99 -1.76 -1.88
N SER A 109 15.87 -3.07 -2.05
CA SER A 109 15.85 -3.69 -3.38
C SER A 109 14.49 -3.41 -4.02
N ASN A 110 14.52 -2.77 -5.19
CA ASN A 110 13.33 -2.38 -5.94
C ASN A 110 12.88 -3.46 -6.91
N TYR A 111 13.83 -3.99 -7.68
CA TYR A 111 13.54 -4.94 -8.75
C TYR A 111 14.73 -5.87 -9.00
N LEU A 112 14.43 -7.14 -9.24
CA LEU A 112 15.38 -8.16 -9.69
C LEU A 112 14.71 -8.96 -10.80
N SER A 113 15.38 -9.24 -11.91
CA SER A 113 14.82 -10.11 -12.93
C SER A 113 15.87 -10.86 -13.73
N ILE A 114 15.42 -11.95 -14.34
CA ILE A 114 16.10 -12.65 -15.42
C ILE A 114 15.09 -12.75 -16.56
N ALA A 115 15.49 -12.34 -17.76
CA ALA A 115 14.69 -12.45 -18.98
C ALA A 115 15.51 -13.20 -20.03
N SER A 116 14.87 -14.10 -20.76
CA SER A 116 15.54 -14.93 -21.76
C SER A 116 14.70 -15.04 -23.04
N PRO A 117 15.22 -14.56 -24.19
CA PRO A 117 14.57 -14.74 -25.47
C PRO A 117 14.85 -16.13 -26.03
N PHE A 118 13.88 -16.66 -26.77
CA PHE A 118 13.98 -17.90 -27.53
C PHE A 118 13.11 -17.83 -28.79
N LEU A 119 13.37 -18.75 -29.73
CA LEU A 119 12.64 -18.84 -30.98
C LEU A 119 11.86 -20.16 -31.03
N ILE A 120 10.59 -20.08 -31.42
CA ILE A 120 9.81 -21.24 -31.85
C ILE A 120 9.46 -21.02 -33.32
N GLY A 121 10.12 -21.77 -34.21
CA GLY A 121 10.11 -21.45 -35.64
C GLY A 121 10.77 -20.10 -35.89
N GLU A 122 10.05 -19.20 -36.56
CA GLU A 122 10.47 -17.80 -36.81
C GLU A 122 9.93 -16.82 -35.76
N THR A 123 9.11 -17.30 -34.82
CA THR A 123 8.46 -16.44 -33.83
C THR A 123 9.38 -16.20 -32.62
N LYS A 124 9.76 -14.94 -32.41
CA LYS A 124 10.49 -14.49 -31.21
C LYS A 124 9.58 -14.43 -30.00
N MET A 125 10.01 -15.10 -28.94
CA MET A 125 9.34 -15.19 -27.66
C MET A 125 10.32 -14.87 -26.55
N VAL A 126 9.84 -14.37 -25.42
CA VAL A 126 10.66 -14.04 -24.26
C VAL A 126 9.95 -14.46 -23.00
N PHE A 127 10.66 -15.21 -22.16
CA PHE A 127 10.21 -15.54 -20.81
C PHE A 127 11.01 -14.72 -19.79
N SER A 128 10.37 -14.26 -18.73
CA SER A 128 11.03 -13.56 -17.63
C SER A 128 10.48 -13.97 -16.28
N LEU A 129 11.39 -14.14 -15.33
CA LEU A 129 11.10 -14.23 -13.90
C LEU A 129 11.55 -12.94 -13.24
N ASN A 130 10.69 -12.32 -12.44
CA ASN A 130 10.99 -11.05 -11.79
C ASN A 130 10.50 -11.02 -10.34
N TYR A 131 11.28 -10.38 -9.48
CA TYR A 131 10.89 -9.95 -8.14
C TYR A 131 10.77 -8.43 -8.14
N GLN A 132 9.73 -7.91 -7.51
CA GLN A 132 9.48 -6.48 -7.43
C GLN A 132 8.87 -6.04 -6.11
N LYS A 133 9.39 -4.96 -5.54
CA LYS A 133 8.76 -4.27 -4.42
C LYS A 133 7.75 -3.26 -4.97
N ARG A 134 6.48 -3.40 -4.59
CA ARG A 134 5.35 -2.64 -5.17
C ARG A 134 4.75 -1.62 -4.23
N TYR A 135 4.71 -1.94 -2.94
CA TYR A 135 4.12 -1.07 -1.93
C TYR A 135 5.01 -0.96 -0.71
N ASP A 136 5.25 0.26 -0.24
CA ASP A 136 5.97 0.56 0.99
C ASP A 136 5.00 1.00 2.09
N PHE A 137 5.14 0.39 3.26
CA PHE A 137 4.33 0.71 4.44
C PHE A 137 5.16 1.39 5.54
N ASN A 138 6.42 1.73 5.27
CA ASN A 138 7.28 2.37 6.27
C ASN A 138 6.76 3.78 6.55
N LYS A 139 6.43 4.10 7.80
CA LYS A 139 5.89 5.40 8.21
C LYS A 139 6.25 5.64 9.68
N LYS A 140 6.58 6.87 10.04
CA LYS A 140 6.84 7.25 11.43
C LYS A 140 6.17 8.59 11.69
N TRP A 141 5.27 8.64 12.65
CA TRP A 141 4.59 9.85 13.08
C TRP A 141 4.75 10.01 14.58
N ASN A 142 5.22 11.18 14.98
CA ASN A 142 5.31 11.58 16.39
C ASN A 142 4.66 12.95 16.54
N PHE A 143 3.58 13.03 17.33
CA PHE A 143 2.86 14.26 17.58
C PHE A 143 2.07 14.19 18.89
N ILE A 144 1.67 15.36 19.38
CA ILE A 144 0.80 15.49 20.55
C ILE A 144 -0.58 15.90 20.04
N LEU A 145 -1.62 15.42 20.68
CA LEU A 145 -2.98 15.90 20.44
C LEU A 145 -3.50 16.57 21.69
N HIS A 146 -3.76 17.86 21.58
CA HIS A 146 -4.45 18.62 22.60
C HIS A 146 -5.94 18.63 22.29
N ARG A 147 -6.77 18.21 23.24
CA ARG A 147 -8.22 18.22 23.13
C ARG A 147 -8.84 18.70 24.43
N ALA A 148 -9.37 19.92 24.43
CA ALA A 148 -9.94 20.53 25.62
C ALA A 148 -8.97 20.43 26.82
N ASN A 149 -9.28 19.59 27.82
CA ASN A 149 -8.45 19.37 29.02
C ASN A 149 -7.63 18.07 28.98
N GLN A 150 -7.37 17.53 27.78
CA GLN A 150 -6.68 16.26 27.57
C GLN A 150 -5.50 16.43 26.62
N ASN A 151 -4.40 15.76 26.95
CA ASN A 151 -3.21 15.69 26.12
C ASN A 151 -2.93 14.22 25.80
N HIS A 152 -2.75 13.91 24.53
CA HIS A 152 -2.43 12.57 24.05
C HIS A 152 -1.14 12.61 23.22
N GLN A 153 -0.03 12.12 23.77
CA GLN A 153 1.20 11.92 23.01
C GLN A 153 1.07 10.64 22.19
N ILE A 154 1.39 10.71 20.90
CA ILE A 154 1.25 9.60 19.95
C ILE A 154 2.59 9.35 19.28
N ASP A 155 3.07 8.11 19.39
CA ASP A 155 4.15 7.56 18.58
C ASP A 155 3.59 6.40 17.77
N TYR A 156 3.50 6.62 16.45
CA TYR A 156 3.03 5.64 15.49
C TYR A 156 4.15 5.28 14.53
N GLN A 157 4.40 3.97 14.40
CA GLN A 157 5.41 3.44 13.49
C GLN A 157 4.81 2.28 12.70
N SER A 158 4.96 2.33 11.39
CA SER A 158 4.62 1.23 10.49
C SER A 158 5.88 0.83 9.74
N GLU A 159 6.12 -0.47 9.60
CA GLU A 159 7.29 -1.00 8.92
C GLU A 159 6.92 -2.24 8.08
N GLY A 160 7.37 -2.28 6.83
CA GLY A 160 7.13 -3.41 5.94
C GLY A 160 6.81 -3.01 4.51
N SER A 161 6.49 -4.02 3.70
CA SER A 161 6.24 -3.85 2.27
C SER A 161 5.45 -5.01 1.69
N LEU A 162 4.89 -4.78 0.50
CA LEU A 162 4.37 -5.83 -0.37
C LEU A 162 5.21 -5.94 -1.63
N SER A 163 5.43 -7.17 -2.05
CA SER A 163 6.27 -7.51 -3.18
C SER A 163 5.65 -8.66 -3.98
N ALA A 164 5.94 -8.70 -5.28
CA ALA A 164 5.45 -9.73 -6.17
C ALA A 164 6.61 -10.51 -6.77
N LEU A 165 6.40 -11.82 -6.91
CA LEU A 165 7.14 -12.65 -7.85
C LEU A 165 6.31 -12.75 -9.14
N GLY A 166 6.81 -12.21 -10.24
CA GLY A 166 6.17 -12.20 -11.54
C GLY A 166 6.78 -13.20 -12.52
N PHE A 167 5.91 -13.89 -13.24
CA PHE A 167 6.21 -14.72 -14.39
C PHE A 167 5.67 -14.00 -15.62
N ALA A 168 6.56 -13.49 -16.45
CA ALA A 168 6.20 -12.76 -17.65
C ALA A 168 6.55 -13.57 -18.90
N TYR A 169 5.69 -13.43 -19.91
CA TYR A 169 5.85 -14.02 -21.21
C TYR A 169 5.48 -13.02 -22.28
N SER A 170 6.26 -12.98 -23.35
CA SER A 170 6.10 -12.04 -24.46
C SER A 170 6.29 -12.76 -25.78
N VAL A 171 5.55 -12.35 -26.80
CA VAL A 171 5.58 -12.94 -28.13
C VAL A 171 5.40 -11.87 -29.20
N LYS A 172 6.19 -11.99 -30.28
CA LYS A 172 6.04 -11.18 -31.48
C LYS A 172 4.89 -11.74 -32.31
N ILE A 173 3.78 -11.01 -32.42
CA ILE A 173 2.61 -11.43 -33.20
C ILE A 173 2.80 -11.12 -34.69
N ALA A 174 3.31 -9.93 -34.99
CA ALA A 174 3.61 -9.48 -36.34
C ALA A 174 4.92 -8.67 -36.32
N GLU A 175 5.41 -8.25 -37.50
CA GLU A 175 6.69 -7.51 -37.62
C GLU A 175 6.79 -6.32 -36.66
N GLN A 176 5.68 -5.62 -36.46
CA GLN A 176 5.56 -4.40 -35.66
C GLN A 176 4.67 -4.55 -34.42
N LEU A 177 4.03 -5.71 -34.22
CA LEU A 177 3.05 -5.93 -33.15
C LEU A 177 3.52 -7.03 -32.21
N SER A 178 3.52 -6.75 -30.91
CA SER A 178 3.81 -7.73 -29.88
C SER A 178 2.75 -7.75 -28.79
N PHE A 179 2.66 -8.90 -28.13
CA PHE A 179 1.81 -9.14 -26.98
C PHE A 179 2.64 -9.68 -25.84
N GLY A 180 2.27 -9.34 -24.61
CA GLY A 180 2.83 -9.97 -23.44
C GLY A 180 1.85 -10.06 -22.30
N MET A 181 2.18 -10.90 -21.34
CA MET A 181 1.43 -11.08 -20.12
C MET A 181 2.37 -11.29 -18.94
N THR A 182 1.93 -10.88 -17.75
CA THR A 182 2.64 -11.12 -16.50
C THR A 182 1.66 -11.63 -15.45
N PHE A 183 1.91 -12.82 -14.91
CA PHE A 183 1.23 -13.33 -13.74
C PHE A 183 2.09 -13.07 -12.50
N ASN A 184 1.51 -12.43 -11.48
CA ASN A 184 2.20 -12.08 -10.25
C ASN A 184 1.62 -12.84 -9.07
N VAL A 185 2.50 -13.42 -8.26
CA VAL A 185 2.19 -14.08 -6.99
C VAL A 185 2.66 -13.18 -5.86
N TRP A 186 1.78 -13.00 -4.87
CA TRP A 186 2.01 -12.23 -3.67
C TRP A 186 1.88 -13.19 -2.51
N ASP A 187 3.00 -13.56 -1.90
CA ASP A 187 2.99 -14.46 -0.75
C ASP A 187 4.18 -14.15 0.15
N ASN A 188 3.93 -14.05 1.45
CA ASN A 188 4.95 -13.74 2.45
C ASN A 188 6.00 -14.86 2.64
N ASP A 189 5.69 -16.09 2.23
CA ASP A 189 6.61 -17.22 2.30
C ASP A 189 7.65 -17.18 1.17
N ILE A 190 7.35 -16.45 0.08
CA ILE A 190 8.20 -16.33 -1.11
C ILE A 190 8.94 -14.98 -1.10
N SER A 191 8.21 -13.91 -0.82
CA SER A 191 8.73 -12.55 -0.87
C SER A 191 8.07 -11.66 0.19
N PRO A 192 8.71 -10.59 0.68
CA PRO A 192 8.13 -9.78 1.76
C PRO A 192 6.71 -9.27 1.43
N ASN A 193 5.71 -9.79 2.12
CA ASN A 193 4.29 -9.42 1.97
C ASN A 193 3.63 -9.26 3.35
N LYS A 194 4.30 -8.50 4.21
CA LYS A 194 3.84 -8.21 5.56
C LYS A 194 4.24 -6.81 5.99
N TRP A 195 3.43 -6.21 6.84
CA TRP A 195 3.81 -4.99 7.56
C TRP A 195 3.32 -5.02 8.99
N LYS A 196 4.03 -4.32 9.86
CA LYS A 196 3.75 -4.23 11.29
C LYS A 196 3.51 -2.78 11.65
N GLN A 197 2.42 -2.51 12.34
CA GLN A 197 2.06 -1.23 12.93
C GLN A 197 2.26 -1.32 14.44
N LYS A 198 2.93 -0.33 15.01
CA LYS A 198 3.07 -0.12 16.45
C LYS A 198 2.52 1.24 16.78
N LEU A 199 1.63 1.29 17.76
CA LEU A 199 1.05 2.51 18.29
C LEU A 199 1.34 2.53 19.79
N LEU A 200 2.09 3.54 20.22
CA LEU A 200 2.24 3.89 21.63
C LEU A 200 1.56 5.23 21.84
N LYS A 201 0.59 5.25 22.76
CA LYS A 201 -0.18 6.45 23.09
C LYS A 201 -0.17 6.64 24.59
N PHE A 202 0.23 7.83 25.03
CA PHE A 202 0.13 8.24 26.43
C PHE A 202 -0.88 9.37 26.52
N GLY A 203 -1.96 9.17 27.26
CA GLY A 203 -2.95 10.20 27.52
C GLY A 203 -2.90 10.67 28.96
N SER A 204 -3.19 11.94 29.17
CA SER A 204 -3.37 12.51 30.50
C SER A 204 -4.32 13.70 30.43
N GLY A 205 -5.04 13.96 31.51
CA GLY A 205 -5.90 15.12 31.58
C GLY A 205 -7.12 14.89 32.44
N ILE A 206 -8.19 15.61 32.10
CA ILE A 206 -9.48 15.51 32.75
C ILE A 206 -10.48 14.93 31.75
N ASP A 207 -11.18 13.88 32.16
CA ASP A 207 -12.25 13.26 31.36
C ASP A 207 -13.50 14.16 31.32
N ASP A 208 -14.50 13.76 30.53
CA ASP A 208 -15.75 14.53 30.39
C ASP A 208 -16.58 14.59 31.69
N PHE A 209 -16.22 13.80 32.71
CA PHE A 209 -16.86 13.75 34.03
C PHE A 209 -16.07 14.51 35.11
N GLY A 210 -14.97 15.16 34.75
CA GLY A 210 -14.13 15.92 35.69
C GLY A 210 -13.10 15.09 36.44
N ASN A 211 -12.95 13.79 36.14
CA ASN A 211 -11.95 12.94 36.77
C ASN A 211 -10.60 13.09 36.08
N ARG A 212 -9.53 13.12 36.87
CA ARG A 212 -8.17 13.06 36.32
C ARG A 212 -7.86 11.64 35.86
N PHE A 213 -7.26 11.51 34.70
CA PHE A 213 -6.76 10.24 34.20
C PHE A 213 -5.32 10.37 33.69
N VAL A 214 -4.64 9.23 33.73
CA VAL A 214 -3.40 8.96 32.99
C VAL A 214 -3.57 7.56 32.41
N ASP A 215 -3.40 7.41 31.11
CA ASP A 215 -3.52 6.13 30.42
C ASP A 215 -2.36 5.90 29.44
N GLU A 216 -2.05 4.63 29.24
CA GLU A 216 -1.09 4.16 28.24
C GLU A 216 -1.77 3.10 27.38
N ILE A 217 -1.69 3.27 26.06
CA ILE A 217 -2.11 2.29 25.08
C ILE A 217 -0.88 1.88 24.28
N ASN A 218 -0.52 0.61 24.39
CA ASN A 218 0.47 -0.03 23.54
C ASN A 218 -0.24 -1.06 22.67
N LYS A 219 -0.27 -0.82 21.36
CA LYS A 219 -0.94 -1.67 20.39
C LYS A 219 0.03 -2.05 19.28
N THR A 220 0.08 -3.33 18.97
CA THR A 220 0.80 -3.84 17.81
C THR A 220 -0.20 -4.54 16.91
N ASP A 221 -0.17 -4.24 15.62
CA ASP A 221 -0.94 -4.98 14.61
C ASP A 221 0.02 -5.44 13.51
N THR A 222 -0.01 -6.73 13.18
CA THR A 222 0.74 -7.31 12.06
C THR A 222 -0.23 -7.75 10.98
N TYR A 223 0.08 -7.36 9.76
CA TYR A 223 -0.73 -7.65 8.59
C TYR A 223 0.08 -8.50 7.63
N ILE A 224 -0.52 -9.57 7.13
CA ILE A 224 0.07 -10.48 6.15
C ILE A 224 -0.87 -10.54 4.95
N PHE A 225 -0.28 -10.41 3.78
CA PHE A 225 -1.03 -10.36 2.53
C PHE A 225 -0.65 -11.52 1.63
N LYS A 226 -1.67 -12.13 1.03
CA LYS A 226 -1.50 -13.16 0.01
C LYS A 226 -2.45 -12.89 -1.15
N GLY A 227 -2.02 -13.19 -2.38
CA GLY A 227 -2.88 -12.98 -3.54
C GLY A 227 -2.18 -13.17 -4.88
N TYR A 228 -2.90 -12.80 -5.93
CA TYR A 228 -2.42 -12.87 -7.31
C TYR A 228 -2.95 -11.72 -8.14
N SER A 229 -2.20 -11.34 -9.17
CA SER A 229 -2.61 -10.31 -10.14
C SER A 229 -2.06 -10.61 -11.53
N PHE A 230 -2.75 -10.10 -12.55
CA PHE A 230 -2.39 -10.34 -13.95
C PHE A 230 -2.27 -9.03 -14.72
N ASN A 231 -1.27 -8.93 -15.58
CA ASN A 231 -1.05 -7.79 -16.46
C ASN A 231 -1.00 -8.30 -17.91
N ILE A 232 -1.60 -7.56 -18.84
CA ILE A 232 -1.53 -7.80 -20.28
C ILE A 232 -0.94 -6.56 -20.95
N GLY A 233 -0.07 -6.77 -21.92
CA GLY A 233 0.58 -5.74 -22.70
C GLY A 233 0.41 -5.94 -24.19
N LEU A 234 0.27 -4.85 -24.92
CA LEU A 234 0.38 -4.77 -26.38
C LEU A 234 1.34 -3.65 -26.74
N MET A 235 2.15 -3.86 -27.77
CA MET A 235 3.02 -2.83 -28.34
C MET A 235 2.93 -2.86 -29.85
N TRP A 236 2.62 -1.71 -30.44
CA TRP A 236 2.71 -1.47 -31.87
C TRP A 236 3.84 -0.48 -32.14
N LYS A 237 4.94 -0.99 -32.71
CA LYS A 237 6.16 -0.23 -32.94
C LYS A 237 6.27 0.29 -34.36
N ASN A 238 6.94 1.44 -34.49
CA ASN A 238 7.33 2.05 -35.76
C ASN A 238 6.15 2.15 -36.76
N ILE A 239 5.03 2.67 -36.28
CA ILE A 239 3.77 2.77 -37.02
C ILE A 239 4.04 3.52 -38.33
N ASN A 240 3.76 2.90 -39.47
CA ASN A 240 4.00 3.47 -40.80
C ASN A 240 5.44 3.98 -41.02
N ASN A 241 6.44 3.35 -40.39
CA ASN A 241 7.85 3.77 -40.46
C ASN A 241 8.13 5.19 -39.96
N SER A 242 7.28 5.71 -39.08
CA SER A 242 7.39 7.09 -38.55
C SER A 242 8.32 7.22 -37.34
N GLY A 243 8.80 6.12 -36.77
CA GLY A 243 9.48 6.10 -35.47
C GLY A 243 8.54 6.18 -34.27
N TYR A 244 7.24 6.44 -34.45
CA TYR A 244 6.27 6.43 -33.36
C TYR A 244 5.87 5.01 -32.97
N SER A 245 5.67 4.80 -31.67
CA SER A 245 5.19 3.54 -31.10
C SER A 245 4.02 3.81 -30.15
N PHE A 246 3.09 2.86 -30.10
CA PHE A 246 1.94 2.89 -29.20
C PHE A 246 1.96 1.64 -28.31
N GLY A 247 1.92 1.85 -27.00
CA GLY A 247 1.85 0.78 -26.01
C GLY A 247 0.54 0.84 -25.24
N PHE A 248 -0.08 -0.31 -25.02
CA PHE A 248 -1.29 -0.46 -24.20
C PHE A 248 -1.07 -1.53 -23.14
N VAL A 249 -1.50 -1.25 -21.90
CA VAL A 249 -1.37 -2.18 -20.79
C VAL A 249 -2.65 -2.22 -19.99
N LEU A 250 -3.13 -3.43 -19.72
CA LEU A 250 -4.26 -3.70 -18.84
C LEU A 250 -3.76 -4.43 -17.60
N LYS A 251 -3.90 -3.82 -16.42
CA LYS A 251 -3.66 -4.47 -15.13
C LYS A 251 -4.99 -4.94 -14.56
N ALA A 252 -5.18 -6.25 -14.42
CA ALA A 252 -6.41 -6.84 -13.91
C ALA A 252 -6.57 -6.54 -12.40
N PRO A 253 -7.82 -6.50 -11.88
CA PRO A 253 -8.07 -6.29 -10.47
C PRO A 253 -7.35 -7.30 -9.59
N PHE A 254 -6.84 -6.82 -8.46
CA PHE A 254 -6.15 -7.62 -7.48
C PHE A 254 -7.13 -8.53 -6.73
N LYS A 255 -6.84 -9.83 -6.63
CA LYS A 255 -7.55 -10.74 -5.69
C LYS A 255 -6.58 -11.13 -4.58
N GLY A 256 -6.93 -10.76 -3.35
CA GLY A 256 -6.07 -10.97 -2.18
C GLY A 256 -6.84 -11.21 -0.90
N GLN A 257 -6.17 -11.88 0.01
CA GLN A 257 -6.57 -12.04 1.40
C GLN A 257 -5.62 -11.23 2.27
N LEU A 258 -6.18 -10.56 3.27
CA LEU A 258 -5.46 -9.79 4.26
C LEU A 258 -5.76 -10.35 5.64
N ASP A 259 -4.75 -10.90 6.29
CA ASP A 259 -4.84 -11.43 7.64
C ASP A 259 -4.23 -10.43 8.62
N ARG A 260 -4.96 -10.15 9.71
CA ARG A 260 -4.53 -9.24 10.78
C ARG A 260 -4.33 -10.03 12.07
N HIS A 261 -3.18 -9.82 12.70
CA HIS A 261 -2.83 -10.32 14.03
C HIS A 261 -2.58 -9.14 14.96
N THR A 262 -3.16 -9.17 16.16
CA THR A 262 -2.99 -8.13 17.19
C THR A 262 -2.21 -8.70 18.37
#